data_AF-A0A0B7JUM4-F1
#
_entry.id   AF-A0A0B7JUM4-F1
#
_cell.length_a   1.000
_cell.length_b   1.000
_cell.length_c   1.000
_cell.angle_alpha   90.00
_cell.angle_beta   90.00
_cell.angle_gamma   90.00
#
_symmetry.space_group_name_H-M   'P 1'
#
loop_
_entity.id
_entity.type
_entity.pdbx_description
1 polymer ?
#
loop_
_entity_poly.entity_id
_entity_poly.type
_entity_poly.pdbx_seq_one_letter_code
_entity_poly.pdbx_strand_id
1 'polypeptide(L)'
;MAMFFPELEVTALVTKFIQSDQCETFRNSLVFNPRERGKTQPDRRGRTSYKLRDSKFWDEWNKVWDAEGYYTENIPLEWNIAIRPIIAKLYRAGVITPTYAENDRHIILGVAMANTEPHRPGKLDLFVNYHNPYCHFNPGLPPNYTQPERWPILLPLAQKFASEHEGARFALLRLWSAPHFYPFMVGPNNRENTSFLDGVGRPWEFRFVPKDMLASESMIHNIVQTRLKFMHKQVGDRVAHRGDLVLLFKYATAVTFALQTRPWIREVDLWKSFVNVELDVLEGLDPCWWD
;
A
#
# COMPACT_ATOMS: atom_id res chain seq x y z
N MET A 1 2.84 -3.33 22.86
CA MET A 1 2.77 -4.47 23.80
C MET A 1 1.52 -4.37 24.67
N ALA A 2 1.38 -3.38 25.56
CA ALA A 2 0.20 -3.25 26.43
C ALA A 2 -1.16 -3.27 25.71
N MET A 3 -1.24 -2.70 24.50
CA MET A 3 -2.48 -2.71 23.71
C MET A 3 -2.88 -4.09 23.17
N PHE A 4 -1.92 -4.99 22.97
CA PHE A 4 -2.14 -6.29 22.31
C PHE A 4 -2.00 -7.49 23.28
N PHE A 5 -1.30 -7.27 24.39
CA PHE A 5 -1.01 -8.27 25.42
C PHE A 5 -1.13 -7.62 26.82
N PRO A 6 -2.32 -7.08 27.17
CA PRO A 6 -2.52 -6.36 28.44
C PRO A 6 -2.34 -7.23 29.69
N GLU A 7 -2.43 -8.54 29.54
CA GLU A 7 -2.27 -9.55 30.59
C GLU A 7 -0.82 -9.78 31.02
N LEU A 8 0.16 -9.32 30.25
CA LEU A 8 1.57 -9.52 30.58
C LEU A 8 1.99 -8.59 31.72
N GLU A 9 2.67 -9.14 32.72
CA GLU A 9 3.19 -8.40 33.88
C GLU A 9 4.04 -7.19 33.46
N VAL A 10 4.91 -7.35 32.45
CA VAL A 10 5.76 -6.29 31.91
C VAL A 10 4.96 -5.10 31.35
N THR A 11 3.68 -5.28 31.05
CA THR A 11 2.80 -4.23 30.53
C THR A 11 1.94 -3.56 31.61
N ALA A 12 1.95 -4.06 32.84
CA ALA A 12 0.99 -3.70 33.89
C ALA A 12 0.89 -2.19 34.15
N LEU A 13 2.01 -1.47 34.21
CA LEU A 13 2.02 -0.02 34.43
C LEU A 13 1.37 0.75 33.27
N VAL A 14 1.68 0.36 32.03
CA VAL A 14 1.11 0.99 30.83
C VAL A 14 -0.37 0.63 30.70
N THR A 15 -0.75 -0.60 31.02
CA THR A 15 -2.16 -1.03 31.05
C THR A 15 -2.96 -0.23 32.06
N LYS A 16 -2.43 -0.01 33.27
CA LYS A 16 -3.06 0.87 34.29
C LYS A 16 -3.21 2.31 33.79
N PHE A 17 -2.20 2.85 33.13
CA PHE A 17 -2.27 4.19 32.54
C PHE A 17 -3.35 4.30 31.46
N ILE A 18 -3.42 3.33 30.53
CA ILE A 18 -4.48 3.27 29.50
C ILE A 18 -5.87 3.15 30.13
N GLN A 19 -5.99 2.47 31.27
CA GLN A 19 -7.25 2.33 32.00
C GLN A 19 -7.64 3.58 32.82
N SER A 20 -6.75 4.55 32.99
CA SER A 20 -7.05 5.79 33.70
C SER A 20 -7.95 6.72 32.90
N ASP A 21 -8.63 7.63 33.59
CA ASP A 21 -9.52 8.63 32.98
C ASP A 21 -8.79 9.55 31.99
N GLN A 22 -7.48 9.74 32.16
CA GLN A 22 -6.65 10.53 31.24
C GLN A 22 -6.58 9.93 29.83
N CYS A 23 -6.83 8.63 29.71
CA CYS A 23 -6.78 7.90 28.44
C CYS A 23 -8.17 7.49 27.94
N GLU A 24 -9.26 8.01 28.50
CA GLU A 24 -10.62 7.59 28.15
C GLU A 24 -10.91 7.68 26.64
N THR A 25 -10.62 8.82 26.02
CA THR A 25 -10.81 9.01 24.57
C THR A 25 -9.99 8.02 23.74
N PHE A 26 -8.75 7.76 24.15
CA PHE A 26 -7.86 6.84 23.43
C PHE A 26 -8.31 5.38 23.61
N ARG A 27 -8.69 4.98 24.82
CA ARG A 27 -9.22 3.66 25.16
C ARG A 27 -10.51 3.35 24.41
N ASN A 28 -11.36 4.36 24.20
CA ASN A 28 -12.61 4.22 23.46
C ASN A 28 -12.43 4.29 21.94
N SER A 29 -11.20 4.46 21.44
CA SER A 29 -10.91 4.42 20.01
C SER A 29 -10.99 3.00 19.44
N LEU A 30 -11.18 2.90 18.11
CA LEU A 30 -11.26 1.61 17.41
C LEU A 30 -9.97 0.77 17.48
N VAL A 31 -8.84 1.32 17.93
CA VAL A 31 -7.58 0.56 18.10
C VAL A 31 -7.75 -0.60 19.09
N PHE A 32 -8.52 -0.37 20.15
CA PHE A 32 -8.76 -1.36 21.20
C PHE A 32 -9.97 -2.26 20.90
N ASN A 33 -10.65 -2.03 19.78
CA ASN A 33 -11.79 -2.83 19.33
C ASN A 33 -11.55 -3.37 17.92
N PRO A 34 -10.71 -4.43 17.78
CA PRO A 34 -10.38 -4.98 16.47
C PRO A 34 -11.60 -5.51 15.72
N ARG A 35 -12.62 -6.01 16.43
CA ARG A 35 -13.87 -6.52 15.83
C ARG A 35 -14.64 -5.41 15.11
N GLU A 36 -14.85 -4.27 15.78
CA GLU A 36 -15.54 -3.14 15.15
C GLU A 36 -14.66 -2.44 14.11
N ARG A 37 -13.36 -2.28 14.37
CA ARG A 37 -12.42 -1.69 13.41
C ARG A 37 -12.37 -2.48 12.11
N GLY A 38 -12.39 -3.81 12.19
CA GLY A 38 -12.37 -4.72 11.04
C GLY A 38 -13.55 -4.55 10.09
N LYS A 39 -14.67 -3.99 10.55
CA LYS A 39 -15.86 -3.71 9.72
C LYS A 39 -15.73 -2.43 8.91
N THR A 40 -14.81 -1.55 9.29
CA THR A 40 -14.61 -0.26 8.63
C THR A 40 -13.37 -0.29 7.75
N GLN A 41 -13.47 0.24 6.53
CA GLN A 41 -12.33 0.33 5.64
C GLN A 41 -11.36 1.43 6.08
N PRO A 42 -10.04 1.16 6.17
CA PRO A 42 -9.07 2.22 6.45
C PRO A 42 -9.00 3.20 5.27
N ASP A 43 -8.85 4.50 5.52
CA ASP A 43 -8.59 5.48 4.45
C ASP A 43 -7.22 5.19 3.82
N ARG A 44 -7.24 4.44 2.73
CA ARG A 44 -6.07 4.00 1.98
C ARG A 44 -6.38 3.96 0.50
N ARG A 45 -5.33 3.93 -0.29
CA ARG A 45 -5.41 3.64 -1.72
C ARG A 45 -5.19 2.14 -1.96
N GLY A 46 -5.83 1.61 -3.00
CA GLY A 46 -5.56 0.25 -3.47
C GLY A 46 -4.11 0.07 -3.90
N ARG A 47 -3.67 -1.20 -3.99
CA ARG A 47 -2.32 -1.56 -4.46
C ARG A 47 -2.18 -1.61 -5.99
N THR A 48 -3.30 -1.53 -6.70
CA THR A 48 -3.38 -1.86 -8.12
C THR A 48 -2.65 -0.83 -8.98
N SER A 49 -1.56 -1.26 -9.63
CA SER A 49 -0.87 -0.46 -10.65
C SER A 49 -1.70 -0.24 -11.90
N TYR A 50 -1.26 0.67 -12.77
CA TYR A 50 -2.05 1.09 -13.92
C TYR A 50 -2.52 -0.06 -14.81
N LYS A 51 -1.66 -1.07 -14.99
CA LYS A 51 -1.88 -2.24 -15.86
C LYS A 51 -2.91 -3.23 -15.32
N LEU A 52 -3.05 -3.32 -13.99
CA LEU A 52 -3.98 -4.26 -13.34
C LEU A 52 -5.33 -3.62 -13.00
N ARG A 53 -5.50 -2.32 -13.25
CA ARG A 53 -6.81 -1.67 -13.10
C ARG A 53 -7.73 -2.10 -14.24
N ASP A 54 -9.02 -2.16 -13.94
CA ASP A 54 -10.06 -2.36 -14.97
C ASP A 54 -9.88 -1.32 -16.08
N SER A 55 -10.01 -1.72 -17.34
CA SER A 55 -9.80 -0.80 -18.47
C SER A 55 -10.74 0.41 -18.40
N LYS A 56 -11.97 0.22 -17.87
CA LYS A 56 -12.96 1.29 -17.69
C LYS A 56 -12.48 2.39 -16.74
N PHE A 57 -11.54 2.07 -15.85
CA PHE A 57 -10.91 3.07 -14.98
C PHE A 57 -10.26 4.20 -15.78
N TRP A 58 -9.84 3.92 -17.01
CA TRP A 58 -9.12 4.84 -17.89
C TRP A 58 -10.02 5.47 -18.96
N ASP A 59 -11.33 5.20 -19.00
CA ASP A 59 -12.20 5.66 -20.09
C ASP A 59 -12.18 7.19 -20.25
N GLU A 60 -12.28 7.95 -19.16
CA GLU A 60 -12.20 9.42 -19.21
C GLU A 60 -10.81 9.91 -19.64
N TRP A 61 -9.75 9.22 -19.23
CA TRP A 61 -8.40 9.54 -19.70
C TRP A 61 -8.24 9.27 -21.20
N ASN A 62 -8.79 8.17 -21.70
CA ASN A 62 -8.74 7.84 -23.12
C ASN A 62 -9.46 8.91 -23.96
N LYS A 63 -10.59 9.46 -23.47
CA LYS A 63 -11.25 10.60 -24.11
C LYS A 63 -10.36 11.85 -24.17
N VAL A 64 -9.65 12.16 -23.08
CA VAL A 64 -8.68 13.27 -23.04
C VAL A 64 -7.52 13.02 -24.01
N TRP A 65 -7.08 11.77 -24.11
CA TRP A 65 -5.97 11.35 -24.97
C TRP A 65 -6.32 11.43 -26.46
N ASP A 66 -7.51 10.99 -26.83
CA ASP A 66 -7.98 10.89 -28.22
C ASP A 66 -8.53 12.23 -28.78
N ALA A 67 -8.71 13.24 -27.93
CA ALA A 67 -9.15 14.57 -28.34
C ALA A 67 -8.09 15.32 -29.14
N GLU A 68 -8.52 16.19 -30.06
CA GLU A 68 -7.61 17.05 -30.85
C GLU A 68 -6.82 18.01 -29.94
N GLY A 69 -5.58 18.31 -30.32
CA GLY A 69 -4.71 19.23 -29.58
C GLY A 69 -3.77 18.56 -28.59
N TYR A 70 -3.12 19.36 -27.74
CA TYR A 70 -2.24 18.82 -26.70
C TYR A 70 -3.06 18.44 -25.48
N TYR A 71 -2.75 17.32 -24.81
CA TYR A 71 -3.59 16.77 -23.74
C TYR A 71 -3.91 17.77 -22.61
N THR A 72 -3.02 18.74 -22.33
CA THR A 72 -3.25 19.77 -21.31
C THR A 72 -4.42 20.70 -21.65
N GLU A 73 -4.77 20.84 -22.92
CA GLU A 73 -5.92 21.61 -23.41
C GLU A 73 -7.24 20.88 -23.17
N ASN A 74 -7.17 19.54 -23.11
CA ASN A 74 -8.33 18.66 -22.99
C ASN A 74 -8.56 18.16 -21.55
N ILE A 75 -7.63 18.39 -20.62
CA ILE A 75 -7.79 17.97 -19.23
C ILE A 75 -8.92 18.76 -18.55
N PRO A 76 -9.87 18.07 -17.90
CA PRO A 76 -10.92 18.74 -17.15
C PRO A 76 -10.38 19.60 -15.99
N LEU A 77 -10.97 20.77 -15.78
CA LEU A 77 -10.52 21.72 -14.75
C LEU A 77 -10.59 21.10 -13.34
N GLU A 78 -11.61 20.30 -13.07
CA GLU A 78 -11.81 19.61 -11.80
C GLU A 78 -10.69 18.62 -11.48
N TRP A 79 -10.07 18.01 -12.49
CA TRP A 79 -8.88 17.16 -12.28
C TRP A 79 -7.71 17.99 -11.77
N ASN A 80 -7.46 19.15 -12.40
CA ASN A 80 -6.41 20.06 -11.98
C ASN A 80 -6.65 20.60 -10.57
N ILE A 81 -7.90 20.91 -10.21
CA ILE A 81 -8.28 21.34 -8.85
C ILE A 81 -7.98 20.24 -7.82
N ALA A 82 -8.29 18.98 -8.14
CA ALA A 82 -8.07 17.85 -7.24
C ALA A 82 -6.57 17.46 -7.10
N ILE A 83 -5.85 17.40 -8.22
CA ILE A 83 -4.48 16.84 -8.28
C ILE A 83 -3.43 17.82 -7.75
N ARG A 84 -3.53 19.11 -8.11
CA ARG A 84 -2.47 20.10 -7.80
C ARG A 84 -2.14 20.19 -6.31
N PRO A 85 -3.11 20.21 -5.37
CA PRO A 85 -2.82 20.17 -3.94
C PRO A 85 -2.10 18.89 -3.50
N ILE A 86 -2.38 17.75 -4.13
CA ILE A 86 -1.73 16.47 -3.83
C ILE A 86 -0.27 16.51 -4.29
N ILE A 87 -0.03 16.92 -5.54
CA ILE A 87 1.34 17.11 -6.08
C ILE A 87 2.13 18.07 -5.18
N ALA A 88 1.54 19.21 -4.79
CA ALA A 88 2.20 20.17 -3.91
C ALA A 88 2.58 19.57 -2.55
N LYS A 89 1.71 18.74 -1.95
CA LYS A 89 2.00 18.01 -0.71
C LYS A 89 3.12 16.99 -0.89
N LEU A 90 3.09 16.21 -1.98
CA LEU A 90 4.14 15.23 -2.30
C LEU A 90 5.50 15.92 -2.51
N TYR A 91 5.51 17.04 -3.23
CA TYR A 91 6.73 17.82 -3.47
C TYR A 91 7.28 18.40 -2.17
N ARG A 92 6.42 19.05 -1.37
CA ARG A 92 6.80 19.60 -0.05
C ARG A 92 7.35 18.53 0.89
N ALA A 93 6.81 17.32 0.84
CA ALA A 93 7.29 16.18 1.63
C ALA A 93 8.57 15.52 1.07
N GLY A 94 9.09 16.00 -0.06
CA GLY A 94 10.27 15.41 -0.72
C GLY A 94 10.02 14.04 -1.34
N VAL A 95 8.75 13.67 -1.58
CA VAL A 95 8.36 12.39 -2.19
C VAL A 95 8.54 12.43 -3.70
N ILE A 96 8.28 13.59 -4.31
CA ILE A 96 8.53 13.85 -5.73
C ILE A 96 9.49 15.03 -5.89
N THR A 97 10.12 15.14 -7.05
CA THR A 97 10.98 16.27 -7.44
C THR A 97 10.71 16.62 -8.90
N PRO A 98 10.96 17.87 -9.33
CA PRO A 98 10.95 18.18 -10.75
C PRO A 98 11.92 17.28 -11.50
N THR A 99 11.52 16.82 -12.68
CA THR A 99 12.42 16.10 -13.59
C THR A 99 13.11 17.10 -14.50
N TYR A 100 14.42 16.96 -14.68
CA TYR A 100 15.20 17.76 -15.63
C TYR A 100 15.14 17.16 -17.04
N ALA A 101 13.94 17.06 -17.59
CA ALA A 101 13.68 16.52 -18.92
C ALA A 101 12.66 17.42 -19.65
N GLU A 102 12.64 17.33 -20.98
CA GLU A 102 11.64 18.02 -21.79
C GLU A 102 10.23 17.58 -21.40
N ASN A 103 9.28 18.50 -21.48
CA ASN A 103 7.87 18.27 -21.18
C ASN A 103 7.15 17.53 -22.32
N ASP A 104 7.74 16.43 -22.77
CA ASP A 104 7.27 15.61 -23.88
C ASP A 104 6.80 14.24 -23.38
N ARG A 105 5.66 13.78 -23.91
CA ARG A 105 5.05 12.46 -23.63
C ARG A 105 5.85 11.29 -24.21
N HIS A 106 6.77 11.53 -25.13
CA HIS A 106 7.70 10.52 -25.64
C HIS A 106 8.87 10.28 -24.68
N ILE A 107 9.16 11.26 -23.81
CA ILE A 107 10.26 11.23 -22.84
C ILE A 107 9.73 10.88 -21.44
N ILE A 108 8.67 11.56 -21.00
CA ILE A 108 8.06 11.34 -19.69
C ILE A 108 7.02 10.22 -19.76
N LEU A 109 7.18 9.20 -18.90
CA LEU A 109 6.45 7.93 -19.05
C LEU A 109 4.99 7.99 -18.59
N GLY A 110 4.70 8.77 -17.56
CA GLY A 110 3.38 8.84 -16.95
C GLY A 110 2.63 10.14 -17.26
N VAL A 111 1.31 10.11 -17.15
CA VAL A 111 0.50 11.33 -17.08
C VAL A 111 -0.44 11.28 -15.88
N ALA A 112 -0.47 12.35 -15.09
CA ALA A 112 -1.36 12.48 -13.96
C ALA A 112 -2.80 12.73 -14.41
N MET A 113 -3.73 12.01 -13.79
CA MET A 113 -5.16 12.18 -13.95
C MET A 113 -5.88 12.06 -12.61
N ALA A 114 -7.15 12.48 -12.57
CA ALA A 114 -7.98 12.35 -11.39
C ALA A 114 -9.05 11.29 -11.60
N ASN A 115 -9.25 10.44 -10.61
CA ASN A 115 -10.37 9.51 -10.55
C ASN A 115 -10.66 9.18 -9.08
N THR A 116 -11.55 8.22 -8.83
CA THR A 116 -11.95 7.80 -7.49
C THR A 116 -11.55 6.35 -7.26
N GLU A 117 -11.19 6.01 -6.02
CA GLU A 117 -11.05 4.59 -5.67
C GLU A 117 -12.46 3.97 -5.51
N PRO A 118 -12.66 2.68 -5.83
CA PRO A 118 -13.96 2.03 -5.74
C PRO A 118 -14.65 2.19 -4.37
N HIS A 119 -13.86 2.22 -3.30
CA HIS A 119 -14.33 2.40 -1.92
C HIS A 119 -14.43 3.85 -1.44
N ARG A 120 -14.05 4.83 -2.27
CA ARG A 120 -14.20 6.27 -1.98
C ARG A 120 -14.89 6.95 -3.16
N PRO A 121 -16.11 6.53 -3.53
CA PRO A 121 -16.83 7.12 -4.64
C PRO A 121 -17.00 8.63 -4.41
N GLY A 122 -16.80 9.41 -5.47
CA GLY A 122 -16.91 10.88 -5.43
C GLY A 122 -15.72 11.63 -4.82
N LYS A 123 -14.73 10.95 -4.22
CA LYS A 123 -13.49 11.60 -3.73
C LYS A 123 -12.39 11.47 -4.78
N LEU A 124 -12.25 12.50 -5.63
CA LEU A 124 -11.17 12.56 -6.61
C LEU A 124 -9.80 12.50 -5.91
N ASP A 125 -8.89 11.71 -6.48
CA ASP A 125 -7.53 11.49 -6.02
C ASP A 125 -6.58 11.48 -7.22
N LEU A 126 -5.26 11.57 -6.96
CA LEU A 126 -4.22 11.52 -7.98
C LEU A 126 -3.94 10.07 -8.39
N PHE A 127 -4.02 9.82 -9.70
CA PHE A 127 -3.58 8.60 -10.37
C PHE A 127 -2.57 8.98 -11.45
N VAL A 128 -1.59 8.12 -11.69
CA VAL A 128 -0.67 8.28 -12.81
C VAL A 128 -0.88 7.15 -13.80
N ASN A 129 -1.25 7.48 -15.03
CA ASN A 129 -1.31 6.48 -16.09
C ASN A 129 0.07 6.35 -16.72
N TYR A 130 0.70 5.16 -16.59
CA TYR A 130 1.97 4.83 -17.24
C TYR A 130 1.79 4.05 -18.55
N HIS A 131 0.58 4.06 -19.12
CA HIS A 131 0.36 3.54 -20.45
C HIS A 131 1.09 4.43 -21.47
N ASN A 132 2.15 3.89 -22.06
CA ASN A 132 2.94 4.57 -23.08
C ASN A 132 2.66 3.91 -24.45
N PRO A 133 1.81 4.51 -25.31
CA PRO A 133 1.48 3.95 -26.62
C PRO A 133 2.66 4.01 -27.61
N TYR A 134 3.68 4.83 -27.35
CA TYR A 134 4.89 4.94 -28.16
C TYR A 134 5.89 3.81 -27.88
N CYS A 135 5.62 2.96 -26.88
CA CYS A 135 6.32 1.71 -26.60
C CYS A 135 7.85 1.84 -26.38
N HIS A 136 8.36 3.03 -26.07
CA HIS A 136 9.79 3.24 -25.79
C HIS A 136 10.27 2.53 -24.52
N PHE A 137 9.33 2.18 -23.63
CA PHE A 137 9.59 1.46 -22.40
C PHE A 137 8.50 0.41 -22.17
N ASN A 138 8.78 -0.84 -22.55
CA ASN A 138 7.97 -2.00 -22.19
C ASN A 138 8.77 -2.92 -21.26
N PRO A 139 9.07 -2.49 -20.03
CA PRO A 139 9.72 -3.37 -19.07
C PRO A 139 8.76 -4.51 -18.79
N GLY A 140 9.08 -5.72 -19.26
CA GLY A 140 8.42 -6.92 -18.78
C GLY A 140 8.54 -6.97 -17.26
N LEU A 141 7.54 -7.57 -16.60
CA LEU A 141 7.70 -7.92 -15.19
C LEU A 141 8.96 -8.80 -15.05
N PRO A 142 9.88 -8.48 -14.12
CA PRO A 142 11.05 -9.31 -13.89
C PRO A 142 10.61 -10.78 -13.69
N PRO A 143 11.26 -11.76 -14.35
CA PRO A 143 10.80 -13.16 -14.33
C PRO A 143 10.72 -13.77 -12.92
N ASN A 144 11.48 -13.21 -11.98
CA ASN A 144 11.52 -13.61 -10.58
C ASN A 144 10.37 -13.03 -9.73
N TYR A 145 9.51 -12.18 -10.28
CA TYR A 145 8.39 -11.60 -9.55
C TYR A 145 7.15 -12.48 -9.68
N THR A 146 6.55 -12.80 -8.53
CA THR A 146 5.27 -13.50 -8.48
C THR A 146 4.14 -12.52 -8.76
N GLN A 147 3.32 -12.81 -9.78
CA GLN A 147 2.14 -12.02 -10.11
C GLN A 147 1.06 -12.12 -9.02
N PRO A 148 0.22 -11.08 -8.82
CA PRO A 148 -0.82 -11.06 -7.80
C PRO A 148 -1.78 -12.24 -7.80
N GLU A 149 -2.13 -12.77 -8.97
CA GLU A 149 -3.06 -13.89 -9.13
C GLU A 149 -2.50 -15.21 -8.56
N ARG A 150 -1.18 -15.27 -8.37
CA ARG A 150 -0.48 -16.44 -7.81
C ARG A 150 -0.15 -16.28 -6.33
N TRP A 151 -0.51 -15.16 -5.71
CA TRP A 151 -0.28 -14.96 -4.27
C TRP A 151 -1.22 -15.83 -3.44
N PRO A 152 -0.79 -16.28 -2.25
CA PRO A 152 -1.64 -17.06 -1.38
C PRO A 152 -2.86 -16.26 -0.89
N ILE A 153 -4.01 -16.92 -0.83
CA ILE A 153 -5.21 -16.40 -0.16
C ILE A 153 -5.04 -16.68 1.34
N LEU A 154 -4.96 -15.63 2.16
CA LEU A 154 -4.51 -15.76 3.55
C LEU A 154 -5.57 -16.35 4.50
N LEU A 155 -6.85 -15.98 4.34
CA LEU A 155 -7.90 -16.43 5.27
C LEU A 155 -8.06 -17.97 5.32
N PRO A 156 -8.09 -18.70 4.19
CA PRO A 156 -8.12 -20.18 4.22
C PRO A 156 -6.92 -20.80 4.95
N LEU A 157 -5.74 -20.16 4.92
CA LEU A 157 -4.57 -20.64 5.66
C LEU A 157 -4.77 -20.45 7.18
N ALA A 158 -5.40 -19.35 7.59
CA ALA A 158 -5.75 -19.12 9.00
C ALA A 158 -6.78 -20.15 9.49
N GLN A 159 -7.82 -20.41 8.69
CA GLN A 159 -8.87 -21.38 8.99
C GLN A 159 -8.28 -22.79 9.14
N LYS A 160 -7.43 -23.21 8.19
CA LYS A 160 -6.72 -24.49 8.27
C LYS A 160 -5.89 -24.58 9.56
N PHE A 161 -5.09 -23.56 9.85
CA PHE A 161 -4.25 -23.55 11.05
C PHE A 161 -5.08 -23.67 12.34
N ALA A 162 -6.20 -22.95 12.44
CA ALA A 162 -7.11 -23.03 13.59
C ALA A 162 -7.77 -24.41 13.75
N SER A 163 -8.08 -25.09 12.64
CA SER A 163 -8.68 -26.44 12.70
C SER A 163 -7.73 -27.49 13.29
N GLU A 164 -6.42 -27.25 13.21
CA GLU A 164 -5.38 -28.12 13.72
C GLU A 164 -4.87 -27.70 15.12
N HIS A 165 -5.22 -26.48 15.57
CA HIS A 165 -4.68 -25.87 16.80
C HIS A 165 -5.77 -25.14 17.59
N GLU A 166 -6.28 -25.79 18.64
CA GLU A 166 -7.27 -25.18 19.53
C GLU A 166 -6.72 -23.90 20.19
N GLY A 167 -7.54 -22.84 20.23
CA GLY A 167 -7.14 -21.55 20.79
C GLY A 167 -6.11 -20.77 19.98
N ALA A 168 -5.94 -21.09 18.69
CA ALA A 168 -5.02 -20.38 17.79
C ALA A 168 -5.24 -18.85 17.82
N ARG A 169 -4.13 -18.11 17.95
CA ARG A 169 -4.08 -16.64 17.87
C ARG A 169 -3.32 -16.22 16.64
N PHE A 170 -3.77 -15.14 16.02
CA PHE A 170 -3.23 -14.66 14.76
C PHE A 170 -2.69 -13.24 14.89
N ALA A 171 -1.73 -12.92 14.03
CA ALA A 171 -1.41 -11.54 13.70
C ALA A 171 -1.49 -11.35 12.18
N LEU A 172 -2.19 -10.31 11.76
CA LEU A 172 -2.26 -9.83 10.38
C LEU A 172 -1.56 -8.48 10.33
N LEU A 173 -0.29 -8.49 9.91
CA LEU A 173 0.55 -7.30 9.88
C LEU A 173 0.53 -6.68 8.48
N ARG A 174 0.37 -5.37 8.41
CA ARG A 174 0.46 -4.61 7.17
C ARG A 174 1.64 -3.65 7.24
N LEU A 175 2.41 -3.57 6.16
CA LEU A 175 3.45 -2.55 6.06
C LEU A 175 2.83 -1.18 5.78
N TRP A 176 3.43 -0.14 6.36
CA TRP A 176 3.07 1.24 6.11
C TRP A 176 3.31 1.59 4.64
N SER A 177 2.32 2.23 4.04
CA SER A 177 2.44 2.90 2.76
C SER A 177 1.54 4.13 2.74
N ALA A 178 1.99 5.15 2.01
CA ALA A 178 1.17 6.30 1.71
C ALA A 178 0.08 5.92 0.67
N PRO A 179 -0.92 6.78 0.43
CA PRO A 179 -1.87 6.55 -0.65
C PRO A 179 -1.16 6.36 -1.99
N HIS A 180 -0.21 7.22 -2.36
CA HIS A 180 0.36 7.25 -3.72
C HIS A 180 1.64 6.42 -3.92
N PHE A 181 2.33 6.01 -2.86
CA PHE A 181 3.62 5.33 -2.96
C PHE A 181 3.87 4.32 -1.85
N TYR A 182 4.73 3.34 -2.14
CA TYR A 182 5.39 2.50 -1.13
C TYR A 182 6.68 3.16 -0.66
N PRO A 183 7.07 3.07 0.63
CA PRO A 183 8.25 3.75 1.20
C PRO A 183 9.61 3.18 0.74
N PHE A 184 9.70 2.70 -0.49
CA PHE A 184 10.93 2.17 -1.09
C PHE A 184 11.55 3.23 -1.96
N MET A 185 12.73 3.72 -1.56
CA MET A 185 13.45 4.71 -2.34
C MET A 185 13.86 4.15 -3.70
N VAL A 186 13.63 4.95 -4.73
CA VAL A 186 14.10 4.70 -6.09
C VAL A 186 15.46 5.39 -6.25
N GLY A 187 16.47 4.59 -6.60
CA GLY A 187 17.82 5.10 -6.85
C GLY A 187 17.81 6.13 -7.98
N PRO A 188 18.67 7.17 -7.93
CA PRO A 188 18.64 8.28 -8.90
C PRO A 188 18.56 7.84 -10.37
N ASN A 189 19.36 6.84 -10.75
CA ASN A 189 19.42 6.33 -12.13
C ASN A 189 18.14 5.64 -12.62
N ASN A 190 17.19 5.34 -11.73
CA ASN A 190 15.92 4.68 -12.05
C ASN A 190 14.70 5.59 -11.88
N ARG A 191 14.89 6.84 -11.43
CA ARG A 191 13.75 7.73 -11.10
C ARG A 191 12.99 8.19 -12.33
N GLU A 192 13.66 8.30 -13.47
CA GLU A 192 13.02 8.57 -14.76
C GLU A 192 11.91 7.55 -15.08
N ASN A 193 12.06 6.29 -14.64
CA ASN A 193 11.04 5.25 -14.79
C ASN A 193 9.76 5.49 -13.97
N THR A 194 9.78 6.50 -13.10
CA THR A 194 8.66 6.95 -12.26
C THR A 194 8.20 8.36 -12.62
N SER A 195 8.69 8.88 -13.75
CA SER A 195 8.36 10.22 -14.20
C SER A 195 6.92 10.33 -14.67
N PHE A 196 6.32 11.49 -14.45
CA PHE A 196 4.99 11.81 -14.94
C PHE A 196 4.82 13.29 -15.23
N LEU A 197 3.97 13.61 -16.21
CA LEU A 197 3.52 14.97 -16.47
C LEU A 197 2.25 15.27 -15.65
N ASP A 198 2.14 16.47 -15.12
CA ASP A 198 0.88 16.94 -14.53
C ASP A 198 -0.08 17.56 -15.57
N GLY A 199 -1.25 17.99 -15.12
CA GLY A 199 -2.30 18.50 -16.01
C GLY A 199 -2.02 19.85 -16.67
N VAL A 200 -0.85 20.46 -16.41
CA VAL A 200 -0.34 21.64 -17.12
C VAL A 200 1.02 21.38 -17.78
N GLY A 201 1.41 20.11 -17.93
CA GLY A 201 2.63 19.73 -18.64
C GLY A 201 3.92 19.84 -17.83
N ARG A 202 3.86 19.98 -16.50
CA ARG A 202 5.10 20.01 -15.70
C ARG A 202 5.60 18.58 -15.43
N PRO A 203 6.88 18.28 -15.67
CA PRO A 203 7.44 16.97 -15.43
C PRO A 203 7.89 16.80 -13.97
N TRP A 204 7.51 15.65 -13.40
CA TRP A 204 7.81 15.25 -12.03
C TRP A 204 8.35 13.82 -12.02
N GLU A 205 9.14 13.47 -11.03
CA GLU A 205 9.55 12.07 -10.78
C GLU A 205 9.37 11.73 -9.30
N PHE A 206 9.03 10.46 -9.02
CA PHE A 206 8.99 9.98 -7.65
C PHE A 206 10.38 9.57 -7.15
N ARG A 207 10.64 9.88 -5.89
CA ARG A 207 11.80 9.35 -5.15
C ARG A 207 11.49 8.02 -4.47
N PHE A 208 10.22 7.62 -4.45
CA PHE A 208 9.73 6.37 -3.86
C PHE A 208 8.89 5.59 -4.88
N VAL A 209 8.77 4.27 -4.74
CA VAL A 209 8.00 3.45 -5.70
C VAL A 209 6.54 3.90 -5.75
N PRO A 210 6.04 4.45 -6.87
CA PRO A 210 4.64 4.84 -7.01
C PRO A 210 3.76 3.59 -7.04
N LYS A 211 2.56 3.64 -6.45
CA LYS A 211 1.61 2.50 -6.54
C LYS A 211 1.09 2.30 -7.96
N ASP A 212 1.02 3.36 -8.75
CA ASP A 212 0.57 3.26 -10.14
C ASP A 212 1.61 2.72 -11.10
N MET A 213 2.89 2.73 -10.72
CA MET A 213 3.98 2.25 -11.57
C MET A 213 3.76 0.78 -11.92
N LEU A 214 4.18 0.39 -13.13
CA LEU A 214 4.16 -1.01 -13.53
C LEU A 214 4.75 -1.92 -12.44
N ALA A 215 4.05 -3.01 -12.15
CA ALA A 215 4.52 -4.06 -11.26
C ALA A 215 4.77 -3.62 -9.81
N SER A 216 4.32 -2.45 -9.39
CA SER A 216 4.58 -1.93 -8.04
C SER A 216 4.10 -2.90 -6.96
N GLU A 217 2.94 -3.54 -7.17
CA GLU A 217 2.38 -4.55 -6.27
C GLU A 217 3.25 -5.82 -6.21
N SER A 218 3.84 -6.22 -7.33
CA SER A 218 4.76 -7.35 -7.39
C SER A 218 6.11 -7.03 -6.75
N MET A 219 6.57 -5.77 -6.87
CA MET A 219 7.78 -5.28 -6.21
C MET A 219 7.65 -5.37 -4.70
N ILE A 220 6.58 -4.82 -4.11
CA ILE A 220 6.37 -4.89 -2.65
C ILE A 220 6.27 -6.35 -2.17
N HIS A 221 5.58 -7.21 -2.91
CA HIS A 221 5.49 -8.63 -2.57
C HIS A 221 6.88 -9.29 -2.53
N ASN A 222 7.69 -9.13 -3.57
CA ASN A 222 9.04 -9.70 -3.63
C ASN A 222 9.96 -9.12 -2.53
N ILE A 223 9.81 -7.83 -2.23
CA ILE A 223 10.53 -7.14 -1.16
C ILE A 223 10.22 -7.77 0.21
N VAL A 224 8.94 -8.06 0.49
CA VAL A 224 8.50 -8.76 1.72
C VAL A 224 9.00 -10.20 1.72
N GLN A 225 8.80 -10.93 0.62
CA GLN A 225 9.23 -12.32 0.46
C GLN A 225 10.72 -12.49 0.76
N THR A 226 11.55 -11.61 0.20
CA THR A 226 13.01 -11.64 0.39
C THR A 226 13.39 -11.49 1.86
N ARG A 227 12.67 -10.66 2.63
CA ARG A 227 12.93 -10.52 4.07
C ARG A 227 12.48 -11.74 4.86
N LEU A 228 11.29 -12.25 4.58
CA LEU A 228 10.77 -13.42 5.26
C LEU A 228 11.62 -14.67 4.99
N LYS A 229 12.21 -14.80 3.79
CA LYS A 229 13.15 -15.87 3.46
C LYS A 229 14.36 -15.94 4.40
N PHE A 230 14.90 -14.80 4.85
CA PHE A 230 16.01 -14.79 5.81
C PHE A 230 15.64 -15.39 7.18
N MET A 231 14.35 -15.35 7.53
CA MET A 231 13.84 -15.91 8.78
C MET A 231 13.23 -17.31 8.63
N HIS A 232 13.24 -17.88 7.43
CA HIS A 232 12.55 -19.14 7.15
C HIS A 232 12.99 -20.26 8.10
N LYS A 233 14.26 -20.32 8.48
CA LYS A 233 14.78 -21.30 9.45
C LYS A 233 14.14 -21.18 10.84
N GLN A 234 13.77 -19.97 11.25
CA GLN A 234 13.21 -19.66 12.57
C GLN A 234 11.69 -19.75 12.60
N VAL A 235 11.03 -19.31 11.53
CA VAL A 235 9.55 -19.20 11.49
C VAL A 235 8.87 -20.35 10.75
N GLY A 236 9.59 -21.07 9.88
CA GLY A 236 9.05 -22.14 9.05
C GLY A 236 7.79 -21.73 8.30
N ASP A 237 6.83 -22.66 8.22
CA ASP A 237 5.55 -22.46 7.54
C ASP A 237 4.53 -21.64 8.37
N ARG A 238 4.96 -21.00 9.47
CA ARG A 238 4.07 -20.22 10.35
C ARG A 238 3.78 -18.80 9.86
N VAL A 239 4.24 -18.49 8.65
CA VAL A 239 4.17 -17.16 8.04
C VAL A 239 3.73 -17.29 6.59
N ALA A 240 2.66 -16.57 6.25
CA ALA A 240 2.21 -16.39 4.88
C ALA A 240 2.13 -14.89 4.57
N HIS A 241 2.25 -14.51 3.30
CA HIS A 241 2.17 -13.10 2.91
C HIS A 241 1.63 -12.93 1.49
N ARG A 242 1.00 -11.78 1.25
CA ARG A 242 0.56 -11.30 -0.07
C ARG A 242 0.77 -9.79 -0.13
N GLY A 243 1.42 -9.28 -1.17
CA GLY A 243 1.79 -7.86 -1.22
C GLY A 243 2.53 -7.38 0.03
N ASP A 244 1.96 -6.36 0.69
CA ASP A 244 2.40 -5.73 1.94
C ASP A 244 1.78 -6.35 3.21
N LEU A 245 0.96 -7.40 3.06
CA LEU A 245 0.21 -8.05 4.15
C LEU A 245 0.88 -9.38 4.54
N VAL A 246 1.05 -9.60 5.84
CA VAL A 246 1.72 -10.76 6.42
C VAL A 246 0.83 -11.39 7.48
N LEU A 247 0.40 -12.62 7.27
CA LEU A 247 -0.34 -13.44 8.24
C LEU A 247 0.63 -14.32 9.03
N LEU A 248 0.44 -14.32 10.35
CA LEU A 248 1.29 -15.00 11.30
C LEU A 248 0.46 -15.86 12.25
N PHE A 249 0.93 -17.09 12.45
CA PHE A 249 0.38 -18.01 13.46
C PHE A 249 1.15 -17.96 14.78
N LYS A 250 2.36 -17.37 14.77
CA LYS A 250 3.22 -17.07 15.93
C LYS A 250 4.28 -16.04 15.50
N TYR A 251 5.09 -15.55 16.45
CA TYR A 251 6.30 -14.74 16.17
C TYR A 251 6.08 -13.32 15.63
N ALA A 252 4.94 -12.69 15.96
CA ALA A 252 4.64 -11.30 15.56
C ALA A 252 5.78 -10.32 15.83
N THR A 253 6.42 -10.39 17.00
CA THR A 253 7.56 -9.52 17.35
C THR A 253 8.79 -9.78 16.49
N ALA A 254 9.16 -11.05 16.28
CA ALA A 254 10.33 -11.40 15.48
C ALA A 254 10.15 -11.03 14.01
N VAL A 255 8.95 -11.26 13.46
CA VAL A 255 8.61 -10.89 12.08
C VAL A 255 8.57 -9.38 11.91
N THR A 256 7.95 -8.67 12.85
CA THR A 256 7.99 -7.19 12.87
C THR A 256 9.44 -6.72 12.83
N PHE A 257 10.31 -7.23 13.71
CA PHE A 257 11.73 -6.87 13.72
C PHE A 257 12.42 -7.19 12.39
N ALA A 258 12.21 -8.35 11.80
CA ALA A 258 12.85 -8.73 10.54
C ALA A 258 12.38 -7.94 9.32
N LEU A 259 11.10 -7.55 9.31
CA LEU A 259 10.54 -6.67 8.29
C LEU A 259 11.10 -5.26 8.46
N GLN A 260 11.17 -4.74 9.68
CA GLN A 260 11.58 -3.37 9.95
C GLN A 260 13.10 -3.15 9.94
N THR A 261 13.90 -4.20 10.14
CA THR A 261 15.35 -4.09 10.18
C THR A 261 15.97 -4.28 8.80
N ARG A 262 16.97 -3.44 8.48
CA ARG A 262 17.86 -3.50 7.31
C ARG A 262 17.16 -3.77 5.95
N PRO A 263 17.00 -2.74 5.10
CA PRO A 263 17.16 -1.31 5.41
C PRO A 263 15.99 -0.88 6.31
N TRP A 264 16.23 0.00 7.27
CA TRP A 264 15.25 0.49 8.27
C TRP A 264 14.16 1.38 7.64
N ILE A 265 13.47 0.86 6.62
CA ILE A 265 12.62 1.61 5.70
C ILE A 265 11.20 1.02 5.59
N ARG A 266 10.93 -0.07 6.30
CA ARG A 266 9.64 -0.77 6.28
C ARG A 266 9.08 -0.65 7.67
N GLU A 267 8.00 0.10 7.82
CA GLU A 267 7.33 0.20 9.11
C GLU A 267 6.11 -0.73 9.11
N VAL A 268 5.81 -1.39 10.23
CA VAL A 268 4.53 -2.07 10.39
C VAL A 268 3.51 -1.04 10.82
N ASP A 269 2.45 -0.87 10.03
CA ASP A 269 1.35 0.03 10.33
C ASP A 269 0.40 -0.65 11.32
N LEU A 270 0.62 -0.42 12.62
CA LEU A 270 -0.21 -1.01 13.68
C LEU A 270 -1.66 -0.52 13.63
N TRP A 271 -1.92 0.66 13.05
CA TRP A 271 -3.29 1.14 12.84
C TRP A 271 -4.04 0.29 11.83
N LYS A 272 -3.32 -0.26 10.85
CA LYS A 272 -3.85 -1.14 9.80
C LYS A 272 -3.48 -2.62 9.99
N SER A 273 -3.06 -3.00 11.19
CA SER A 273 -2.68 -4.37 11.54
C SER A 273 -3.50 -4.91 12.70
N PHE A 274 -3.71 -6.22 12.73
CA PHE A 274 -4.36 -6.94 13.82
C PHE A 274 -3.34 -7.82 14.51
N VAL A 275 -3.26 -7.76 15.83
CA VAL A 275 -2.27 -8.52 16.60
C VAL A 275 -2.99 -9.21 17.74
N ASN A 276 -2.69 -10.48 17.95
CA ASN A 276 -3.25 -11.31 19.01
C ASN A 276 -4.79 -11.45 18.93
N VAL A 277 -5.31 -11.72 17.73
CA VAL A 277 -6.75 -11.89 17.48
C VAL A 277 -7.13 -13.35 17.28
N GLU A 278 -8.38 -13.70 17.57
CA GLU A 278 -8.99 -15.00 17.24
C GLU A 278 -9.32 -15.09 15.74
N LEU A 279 -9.61 -16.31 15.27
CA LEU A 279 -10.01 -16.57 13.89
C LEU A 279 -11.29 -15.82 13.51
N ASP A 280 -12.27 -15.74 14.40
CA ASP A 280 -13.56 -15.10 14.15
C ASP A 280 -13.42 -13.59 13.85
N VAL A 281 -12.41 -12.93 14.42
CA VAL A 281 -12.06 -11.55 14.07
C VAL A 281 -11.56 -11.47 12.62
N LEU A 282 -10.74 -12.43 12.19
CA LEU A 282 -10.24 -12.48 10.82
C LEU A 282 -11.37 -12.76 9.82
N GLU A 283 -12.28 -13.69 10.15
CA GLU A 283 -13.45 -14.00 9.33
C GLU A 283 -14.43 -12.83 9.23
N GLY A 284 -14.51 -12.01 10.28
CA GLY A 284 -15.34 -10.81 10.31
C GLY A 284 -14.71 -9.56 9.70
N LEU A 285 -13.49 -9.63 9.13
CA LEU A 285 -12.88 -8.48 8.47
C LEU A 285 -13.60 -8.18 7.16
N ASP A 286 -13.84 -6.89 6.89
CA ASP A 286 -14.24 -6.43 5.57
C ASP A 286 -13.23 -6.91 4.51
N PRO A 287 -13.68 -7.38 3.32
CA PRO A 287 -12.78 -7.86 2.26
C PRO A 287 -11.61 -6.93 1.94
N CYS A 288 -11.79 -5.62 2.08
CA CYS A 288 -10.73 -4.65 1.85
C CYS A 288 -9.53 -4.82 2.78
N TRP A 289 -9.65 -5.46 3.94
CA TRP A 289 -8.49 -5.68 4.83
C TRP A 289 -7.52 -6.72 4.26
N TRP A 290 -8.02 -7.60 3.40
CA TRP A 290 -7.25 -8.66 2.76
C TRP A 290 -6.51 -8.20 1.51
N ASP A 291 -6.87 -7.04 0.96
CA ASP A 291 -6.31 -6.50 -0.30
C ASP A 291 -5.03 -5.68 -0.18
#